data_AF-A0A7J3LLE9-F1
#
_entry.id   AF-A0A7J3LLE9-F1
#
_cell.length_a   1.000
_cell.length_b   1.000
_cell.length_c   1.000
_cell.angle_alpha   90.00
_cell.angle_beta   90.00
_cell.angle_gamma   90.00
#
_symmetry.space_group_name_H-M   'P 1'
#
loop_
_entity.id
_entity.type
_entity.pdbx_description
1 polymer ?
#
loop_
_entity_poly.entity_id
_entity_poly.type
_entity_poly.pdbx_seq_one_letter_code
_entity_poly.pdbx_strand_id
1 'polypeptide(L)'
;MKKGRILNQKLSEAIASMGHGDWILITDAGFPVPNDNRRIDLALEANVPTIQQVLSVILSDFIYERCIVTLEQKTNHPKLYSEIEAMIDRCKIETMPYPQFMSEFAVKPKFFVRTGAFEPWGNIALCSGIDAPRWFWPEKGIIVPEHYIDKVNYKEKGR
;
A
#
# COMPACT_ATOMS: atom_id res chain seq x y z
N MET A 1 -20.61 -13.67 -0.50
CA MET A 1 -19.39 -14.51 -0.46
C MET A 1 -18.44 -14.06 -1.56
N LYS A 2 -17.16 -13.77 -1.23
CA LYS A 2 -16.16 -13.23 -2.18
C LYS A 2 -15.27 -14.35 -2.71
N LYS A 3 -14.91 -14.33 -4.01
CA LYS A 3 -13.92 -15.25 -4.61
C LYS A 3 -12.48 -14.79 -4.41
N GLY A 4 -12.26 -13.50 -4.18
CA GLY A 4 -10.93 -12.90 -4.00
C GLY A 4 -10.32 -13.17 -2.62
N ARG A 5 -9.04 -12.83 -2.45
CA ARG A 5 -8.27 -13.06 -1.20
C ARG A 5 -8.74 -12.20 -0.02
N ILE A 6 -9.25 -11.00 -0.29
CA ILE A 6 -9.71 -10.06 0.75
C ILE A 6 -11.10 -10.46 1.22
N LEU A 7 -11.20 -11.09 2.40
CA LEU A 7 -12.47 -11.44 3.03
C LEU A 7 -12.94 -10.41 4.05
N ASN A 8 -12.03 -9.61 4.60
CA ASN A 8 -12.38 -8.57 5.56
C ASN A 8 -13.26 -7.50 4.89
N GLN A 9 -14.44 -7.28 5.46
CA GLN A 9 -15.44 -6.36 4.92
C GLN A 9 -14.91 -4.93 4.84
N LYS A 10 -14.40 -4.38 5.95
CA LYS A 10 -13.89 -3.01 6.01
C LYS A 10 -12.72 -2.78 5.05
N LEU A 11 -11.82 -3.75 4.93
CA LEU A 11 -10.70 -3.67 3.98
C LEU A 11 -11.20 -3.70 2.53
N SER A 12 -12.21 -4.53 2.22
CA SER A 12 -12.82 -4.57 0.90
C SER A 12 -13.52 -3.24 0.56
N GLU A 13 -14.27 -2.68 1.49
CA GLU A 13 -14.94 -1.38 1.34
C GLU A 13 -13.92 -0.25 1.14
N ALA A 14 -12.86 -0.24 1.95
CA ALA A 14 -11.78 0.74 1.85
C ALA A 14 -11.15 0.72 0.47
N ILE A 15 -10.64 -0.44 0.01
CA ILE A 15 -10.01 -0.59 -1.30
C ILE A 15 -10.96 -0.20 -2.44
N ALA A 16 -12.22 -0.64 -2.40
CA ALA A 16 -13.21 -0.31 -3.42
C ALA A 16 -13.58 1.18 -3.47
N SER A 17 -13.38 1.91 -2.37
CA SER A 17 -13.67 3.34 -2.27
C SER A 17 -12.48 4.25 -2.61
N MET A 18 -11.30 3.69 -2.88
CA MET A 18 -10.11 4.47 -3.25
C MET A 18 -10.26 5.05 -4.67
N GLY A 19 -10.04 6.36 -4.82
CA GLY A 19 -9.89 7.03 -6.12
C GLY A 19 -8.42 7.35 -6.40
N HIS A 20 -8.04 7.59 -7.66
CA HIS A 20 -6.66 7.88 -8.05
C HIS A 20 -6.05 9.02 -7.21
N GLY A 21 -4.89 8.76 -6.60
CA GLY A 21 -4.20 9.71 -5.73
C GLY A 21 -4.52 9.58 -4.24
N ASP A 22 -5.54 8.81 -3.85
CA ASP A 22 -5.82 8.49 -2.45
C ASP A 22 -4.71 7.63 -1.84
N TRP A 23 -4.45 7.83 -0.54
CA TRP A 23 -3.43 7.10 0.21
C TRP A 23 -4.04 6.10 1.19
N ILE A 24 -3.46 4.91 1.28
CA ILE A 24 -3.72 3.91 2.32
C ILE A 24 -2.41 3.63 3.06
N LEU A 25 -2.46 3.60 4.38
CA LEU A 25 -1.28 3.33 5.22
C LEU A 25 -1.44 1.99 5.91
N ILE A 26 -0.53 1.05 5.65
CA ILE A 26 -0.39 -0.18 6.42
C ILE A 26 0.59 0.09 7.56
N THR A 27 0.21 -0.25 8.79
CA THR A 27 1.00 0.10 9.97
C THR A 27 1.38 -1.11 10.81
N ASP A 28 2.50 -0.98 11.51
CA ASP A 28 2.80 -1.81 12.68
C ASP A 28 1.75 -1.59 13.80
N ALA A 29 1.86 -2.36 14.88
CA ALA A 29 0.92 -2.32 15.99
C ALA A 29 0.98 -1.02 16.82
N GLY A 30 2.09 -0.26 16.72
CA GLY A 30 2.41 0.90 17.55
C GLY A 30 2.14 2.27 16.90
N PHE A 31 1.86 2.32 15.59
CA PHE A 31 1.54 3.57 14.91
C PHE A 31 0.30 4.26 15.52
N PRO A 32 0.31 5.60 15.71
CA PRO A 32 -0.81 6.34 16.30
C PRO A 32 -1.96 6.52 15.29
N VAL A 33 -2.72 5.45 15.06
CA VAL A 33 -3.86 5.45 14.14
C VAL A 33 -5.07 6.19 14.76
N PRO A 34 -5.69 7.14 14.05
CA PRO A 34 -6.92 7.82 14.50
C PRO A 34 -8.02 6.83 14.88
N ASN A 35 -8.78 7.13 15.94
CA ASN A 35 -9.91 6.30 16.38
C ASN A 35 -11.22 6.72 15.69
N ASP A 36 -11.24 6.66 14.36
CA ASP A 36 -12.40 7.00 13.53
C ASP A 36 -12.64 5.94 12.44
N ASN A 37 -13.55 6.23 11.50
CA ASN A 37 -13.95 5.31 10.43
C ASN A 37 -12.82 4.99 9.43
N ARG A 38 -11.69 5.70 9.46
CA ARG A 38 -10.53 5.42 8.62
C ARG A 38 -9.72 4.23 9.13
N ARG A 39 -9.93 3.81 10.39
CA ARG A 39 -9.21 2.70 11.03
C ARG A 39 -9.80 1.34 10.67
N ILE A 40 -8.96 0.51 10.06
CA ILE A 40 -9.17 -0.91 9.78
C ILE A 40 -8.20 -1.67 10.67
N ASP A 41 -8.65 -2.04 11.86
CA ASP A 41 -7.83 -2.78 12.83
C ASP A 41 -7.93 -4.29 12.57
N LEU A 42 -6.81 -4.89 12.16
CA LEU A 42 -6.69 -6.32 11.89
C LEU A 42 -5.85 -7.04 12.96
N ALA A 43 -5.31 -6.31 13.95
CA ALA A 43 -4.46 -6.89 14.98
C ALA A 43 -5.24 -7.85 15.87
N LEU A 44 -4.81 -9.11 15.94
CA LEU A 44 -5.36 -10.13 16.85
C LEU A 44 -4.47 -10.31 18.07
N GLU A 45 -3.17 -10.48 17.84
CA GLU A 45 -2.13 -10.58 18.85
C GLU A 45 -0.78 -10.16 18.26
N ALA A 46 0.31 -10.26 19.03
CA ALA A 46 1.64 -9.91 18.58
C ALA A 46 2.05 -10.74 17.35
N ASN A 47 2.40 -10.05 16.27
CA ASN A 47 2.74 -10.58 14.95
C ASN A 47 1.60 -11.31 14.22
N VAL A 48 0.34 -11.08 14.60
CA VAL A 48 -0.83 -11.69 13.94
C VAL A 48 -1.87 -10.63 13.54
N PRO A 49 -2.06 -10.36 12.23
CA PRO A 49 -1.17 -10.74 11.11
C PRO A 49 0.09 -9.85 11.05
N THR A 50 1.12 -10.31 10.33
CA THR A 50 2.34 -9.53 10.05
C THR A 50 2.14 -8.48 8.95
N ILE A 51 3.11 -7.58 8.77
CA ILE A 51 3.09 -6.59 7.68
C ILE A 51 3.04 -7.26 6.32
N GLN A 52 3.89 -8.25 6.08
CA GLN A 52 4.02 -8.98 4.82
C GLN A 52 2.71 -9.71 4.48
N GLN A 53 2.05 -10.32 5.47
CA GLN A 53 0.76 -10.99 5.26
C GLN A 53 -0.32 -10.00 4.80
N VAL A 54 -0.45 -8.87 5.48
CA VAL A 54 -1.45 -7.85 5.14
C VAL A 54 -1.13 -7.17 3.82
N LEU A 55 0.14 -6.81 3.59
CA LEU A 55 0.60 -6.23 2.33
C LEU A 55 0.30 -7.18 1.16
N SER A 56 0.62 -8.47 1.28
CA SER A 56 0.37 -9.46 0.21
C SER A 56 -1.12 -9.54 -0.15
N VAL A 57 -2.01 -9.44 0.83
CA VAL A 57 -3.46 -9.47 0.63
C VAL A 57 -3.93 -8.18 -0.06
N ILE A 58 -3.44 -7.01 0.37
CA ILE A 58 -3.78 -5.71 -0.25
C ILE A 58 -3.30 -5.65 -1.69
N LEU A 59 -2.04 -6.02 -1.96
CA LEU A 59 -1.44 -5.98 -3.30
C LEU A 59 -2.16 -6.90 -4.31
N SER A 60 -2.95 -7.87 -3.85
CA SER A 60 -3.72 -8.76 -4.74
C SER A 60 -4.97 -8.14 -5.38
N ASP A 61 -5.45 -7.00 -4.83
CA ASP A 61 -6.70 -6.34 -5.24
C ASP A 61 -6.55 -4.81 -5.35
N PHE A 62 -5.39 -4.24 -4.97
CA PHE A 62 -5.16 -2.79 -4.95
C PHE A 62 -4.13 -2.35 -5.99
N ILE A 63 -4.55 -1.44 -6.87
CA ILE A 63 -3.66 -0.80 -7.84
C ILE A 63 -3.04 0.44 -7.21
N TYR A 64 -1.72 0.43 -7.08
CA TYR A 64 -0.94 1.54 -6.55
C TYR A 64 0.09 2.02 -7.57
N GLU A 65 0.50 3.27 -7.45
CA GLU A 65 1.52 3.88 -8.32
C GLU A 65 2.70 4.47 -7.56
N ARG A 66 2.60 4.60 -6.24
CA ARG A 66 3.70 5.01 -5.36
C ARG A 66 3.68 4.20 -4.08
N CYS A 67 4.87 3.95 -3.55
CA CYS A 67 5.10 3.28 -2.28
C CYS A 67 6.15 4.07 -1.51
N ILE A 68 5.80 4.54 -0.31
CA ILE A 68 6.69 5.31 0.56
C ILE A 68 6.86 4.58 1.88
N VAL A 69 8.11 4.45 2.31
CA VAL A 69 8.49 3.96 3.65
C VAL A 69 9.44 4.96 4.32
N THR A 70 9.77 4.73 5.59
CA THR A 70 10.75 5.59 6.27
C THR A 70 12.18 5.23 5.88
N LEU A 71 13.08 6.22 5.85
CA LEU A 71 14.52 5.99 5.65
C LEU A 71 15.06 5.04 6.72
N GLU A 72 14.57 5.18 7.95
CA GLU A 72 14.90 4.36 9.10
C GLU A 72 14.46 2.90 8.93
N GLN A 73 13.35 2.62 8.22
CA GLN A 73 13.01 1.24 7.84
C GLN A 73 14.13 0.64 6.99
N LYS A 74 14.62 1.39 5.99
CA LYS A 74 15.70 0.93 5.10
C LYS A 74 17.03 0.76 5.82
N THR A 75 17.41 1.70 6.70
CA THR A 75 18.72 1.69 7.35
C THR A 75 18.76 0.84 8.62
N ASN A 76 17.71 0.87 9.43
CA ASN A 76 17.69 0.26 10.77
C ASN A 76 16.95 -1.08 10.78
N HIS A 77 16.11 -1.35 9.77
CA HIS A 77 15.42 -2.64 9.62
C HIS A 77 15.54 -3.20 8.19
N PRO A 78 16.78 -3.41 7.69
CA PRO A 78 17.02 -3.77 6.28
C PRO A 78 16.37 -5.08 5.85
N LYS A 79 16.16 -6.02 6.78
CA LYS A 79 15.44 -7.28 6.51
C LYS A 79 14.00 -7.00 6.07
N LEU A 80 13.23 -6.27 6.88
CA LEU A 80 11.84 -5.90 6.54
C LEU A 80 11.78 -5.09 5.25
N TYR A 81 12.69 -4.13 5.07
CA TYR A 81 12.76 -3.36 3.83
C TYR A 81 12.96 -4.27 2.60
N SER A 82 13.88 -5.24 2.66
CA SER A 82 14.11 -6.18 1.55
C SER A 82 12.91 -7.08 1.24
N GLU A 83 12.16 -7.49 2.27
CA GLU A 83 10.95 -8.30 2.10
C GLU A 83 9.83 -7.49 1.46
N ILE A 84 9.66 -6.22 1.86
CA ILE A 84 8.69 -5.30 1.23
C ILE A 84 9.13 -4.99 -0.21
N GLU A 85 10.41 -4.71 -0.45
CA GLU A 85 10.96 -4.42 -1.78
C GLU A 85 10.74 -5.58 -2.75
N ALA A 86 10.84 -6.83 -2.29
CA ALA A 86 10.54 -8.00 -3.12
C ALA A 86 9.05 -8.12 -3.50
N MET A 87 8.14 -7.55 -2.72
CA MET A 87 6.69 -7.59 -2.96
C MET A 87 6.18 -6.44 -3.82
N ILE A 88 6.87 -5.29 -3.79
CA ILE A 88 6.49 -4.09 -4.54
C ILE A 88 7.02 -4.18 -5.97
N ASP A 89 6.13 -4.27 -6.96
CA ASP A 89 6.51 -4.47 -8.37
C ASP A 89 5.97 -3.42 -9.36
N ARG A 90 5.05 -2.54 -8.94
CA ARG A 90 4.48 -1.47 -9.78
C ARG A 90 5.27 -0.16 -9.79
N CYS A 91 6.15 0.05 -8.80
CA CYS A 91 6.94 1.28 -8.67
C CYS A 91 8.22 1.03 -7.88
N LYS A 92 9.13 1.99 -7.88
CA LYS A 92 10.24 2.01 -6.92
C LYS A 92 9.72 2.42 -5.54
N ILE A 93 10.34 1.92 -4.49
CA ILE A 93 10.08 2.38 -3.12
C ILE A 93 10.79 3.72 -2.92
N GLU A 94 10.04 4.73 -2.52
CA GLU A 94 10.56 6.02 -2.08
C GLU A 94 10.78 5.99 -0.57
N THR A 95 11.80 6.70 -0.09
CA THR A 95 12.08 6.82 1.35
C THR A 95 12.08 8.26 1.81
N MET A 96 11.58 8.51 3.01
CA MET A 96 11.68 9.81 3.68
C MET A 96 11.99 9.66 5.17
N PRO A 97 12.62 10.65 5.83
CA PRO A 97 12.87 10.63 7.26
C PRO A 97 11.60 10.39 8.10
N TYR A 98 11.72 9.63 9.18
CA TYR A 98 10.60 9.29 10.07
C TYR A 98 9.80 10.52 10.55
N PRO A 99 10.41 11.65 10.98
CA PRO A 99 9.64 12.83 11.38
C PRO A 99 8.77 13.39 10.26
N GLN A 100 9.27 13.39 9.02
CA GLN A 100 8.51 13.85 7.85
C GLN A 100 7.38 12.86 7.54
N PHE A 101 7.67 11.56 7.57
CA PHE A 101 6.66 10.53 7.38
C PHE A 101 5.53 10.64 8.40
N MET A 102 5.84 10.85 9.68
CA MET A 102 4.83 11.04 10.72
C MET A 102 4.00 12.31 10.47
N SER A 103 4.64 13.42 10.08
CA SER A 103 3.94 14.68 9.82
C SER A 103 2.96 14.58 8.65
N GLU A 104 3.29 13.82 7.60
CA GLU A 104 2.42 13.62 6.45
C GLU A 104 1.38 12.52 6.70
N PHE A 105 1.85 11.33 7.07
CA PHE A 105 1.04 10.12 7.04
C PHE A 105 0.26 9.84 8.32
N ALA A 106 0.42 10.62 9.38
CA ALA A 106 -0.51 10.56 10.52
C ALA A 106 -1.92 11.07 10.17
N VAL A 107 -2.07 11.87 9.10
CA VAL A 107 -3.35 12.51 8.75
C VAL A 107 -3.79 12.30 7.29
N LYS A 108 -2.84 12.24 6.36
CA LYS A 108 -3.08 12.18 4.90
C LYS A 108 -3.81 10.92 4.41
N PRO A 109 -3.57 9.71 4.95
CA PRO A 109 -4.24 8.50 4.47
C PRO A 109 -5.75 8.59 4.61
N LYS A 110 -6.44 8.16 3.57
CA LYS A 110 -7.88 7.93 3.58
C LYS A 110 -8.23 6.76 4.50
N PHE A 111 -7.35 5.75 4.55
CA PHE A 111 -7.51 4.59 5.43
C PHE A 111 -6.17 4.18 6.07
N PHE A 112 -6.28 3.63 7.27
CA PHE A 112 -5.20 3.06 8.04
C PHE A 112 -5.50 1.58 8.29
N VAL A 113 -4.60 0.68 7.89
CA VAL A 113 -4.69 -0.76 8.12
C VAL A 113 -3.70 -1.12 9.21
N ARG A 114 -4.19 -1.21 10.45
CA ARG A 114 -3.36 -1.57 11.60
C ARG A 114 -3.19 -3.09 11.65
N THR A 115 -1.94 -3.53 11.63
CA THR A 115 -1.58 -4.96 11.72
C THR A 115 -1.24 -5.35 13.16
N GLY A 116 -1.04 -6.66 13.39
CA GLY A 116 -0.51 -7.17 14.66
C GLY A 116 1.02 -7.07 14.75
N ALA A 117 1.72 -6.54 13.74
CA ALA A 117 3.17 -6.63 13.64
C ALA A 117 3.91 -5.85 14.74
N PHE A 118 4.88 -6.51 15.37
CA PHE A 118 5.85 -5.93 16.30
C PHE A 118 7.19 -5.70 15.59
N GLU A 119 7.12 -5.14 14.38
CA GLU A 119 8.27 -4.85 13.53
C GLU A 119 8.51 -3.34 13.51
N PRO A 120 9.60 -2.83 14.13
CA PRO A 120 9.88 -1.40 14.16
C PRO A 120 9.97 -0.80 12.76
N TRP A 121 9.42 0.41 12.61
CA TRP A 121 9.31 1.14 11.33
C TRP A 121 8.49 0.39 10.26
N GLY A 122 7.63 -0.55 10.65
CA GLY A 122 6.80 -1.36 9.75
C GLY A 122 5.61 -0.61 9.14
N ASN A 123 5.82 0.61 8.67
CA ASN A 123 4.78 1.46 8.10
C ASN A 123 5.01 1.65 6.60
N ILE A 124 3.97 1.41 5.79
CA ILE A 124 4.02 1.42 4.32
C ILE A 124 2.86 2.26 3.81
N ALA A 125 3.17 3.39 3.18
CA ALA A 125 2.19 4.24 2.54
C ALA A 125 2.09 3.91 1.04
N LEU A 126 0.90 3.53 0.59
CA LEU A 126 0.61 3.27 -0.82
C LEU A 126 -0.31 4.34 -1.38
N CYS A 127 0.08 4.95 -2.49
CA CYS A 127 -0.77 5.84 -3.28
C CYS A 127 -1.49 5.03 -4.34
N SER A 128 -2.82 5.09 -4.34
CA SER A 128 -3.64 4.49 -5.39
C SER A 128 -3.26 5.03 -6.77
N GLY A 129 -3.17 4.11 -7.72
CA GLY A 129 -2.98 4.40 -9.13
C GLY A 129 -4.22 4.06 -9.95
N ILE A 130 -4.07 4.10 -11.26
CA ILE A 130 -5.07 3.59 -12.20
C ILE A 130 -4.57 2.32 -12.88
N ASP A 131 -5.50 1.53 -13.43
CA ASP A 131 -5.20 0.41 -14.33
C ASP A 131 -4.69 0.94 -15.68
N ALA A 132 -3.48 1.50 -15.70
CA ALA A 132 -2.92 2.21 -16.85
C ALA A 132 -3.03 1.41 -18.17
N PRO A 133 -2.72 0.10 -18.23
CA PRO A 133 -2.92 -0.69 -19.45
C PRO A 133 -4.37 -0.64 -19.97
N ARG A 134 -5.37 -0.75 -19.07
CA ARG A 134 -6.79 -0.71 -19.44
C ARG A 134 -7.29 0.70 -19.77
N TRP A 135 -6.76 1.72 -19.09
CA TRP A 135 -7.14 3.12 -19.31
C TRP A 135 -6.60 3.62 -20.64
N PHE A 136 -5.34 3.36 -20.95
CA PHE A 136 -4.61 3.83 -22.14
C PHE A 136 -4.54 2.80 -23.28
N TRP A 137 -5.49 1.88 -23.35
CA TRP A 137 -5.49 0.80 -24.34
C TRP A 137 -5.37 1.36 -25.78
N PRO A 138 -4.45 0.85 -26.63
CA PRO A 138 -4.14 1.44 -27.95
C PRO A 138 -5.35 1.63 -28.88
N GLU A 139 -6.32 0.72 -28.81
CA GLU A 139 -7.52 0.78 -29.67
C GLU A 139 -8.46 1.97 -29.36
N LYS A 140 -8.23 2.69 -28.25
CA LYS A 140 -9.00 3.88 -27.90
C LYS A 140 -8.54 5.16 -28.61
N GLY A 141 -7.45 5.11 -29.38
CA GLY A 141 -6.87 6.32 -30.00
C GLY A 141 -6.34 7.34 -28.98
N ILE A 142 -6.01 6.88 -27.77
CA ILE A 142 -5.50 7.73 -26.68
C ILE A 142 -3.99 7.83 -26.79
N ILE A 143 -3.46 9.06 -26.76
CA ILE A 143 -2.03 9.32 -26.68
C ILE A 143 -1.59 9.15 -25.22
N VAL A 144 -0.66 8.24 -24.97
CA VAL A 144 -0.13 7.97 -23.63
C VAL A 144 0.80 9.11 -23.20
N PRO A 145 0.56 9.79 -22.07
CA PRO A 145 1.50 10.75 -21.52
C PRO A 145 2.83 10.10 -21.14
N GLU A 146 3.94 10.83 -21.26
CA GLU A 146 5.29 10.30 -20.99
C GLU A 146 5.42 9.64 -19.61
N HIS A 147 4.87 10.27 -18.57
CA HIS A 147 4.89 9.78 -17.19
C HIS A 147 4.03 8.51 -16.94
N TYR A 148 3.27 8.05 -17.94
CA TYR A 148 2.48 6.82 -17.89
C TYR A 148 3.07 5.68 -18.71
N ILE A 149 4.11 5.91 -19.52
CA ILE A 149 4.66 4.89 -20.44
C ILE A 149 5.04 3.61 -19.69
N ASP A 150 5.78 3.72 -18.58
CA ASP A 150 6.20 2.56 -17.78
C ASP A 150 4.99 1.83 -17.17
N LYS A 151 3.98 2.59 -16.72
CA LYS A 151 2.77 2.04 -16.09
C LYS A 151 1.88 1.32 -17.09
N VAL A 152 1.80 1.80 -18.34
CA VAL A 152 1.03 1.16 -19.42
C VAL A 152 1.68 -0.16 -19.85
N ASN A 153 3.00 -0.25 -19.77
CA ASN A 153 3.74 -1.46 -20.11
C ASN A 153 3.85 -2.47 -18.95
N TYR A 154 3.42 -2.10 -17.74
CA TYR A 154 3.42 -3.00 -16.60
C TYR A 154 2.52 -4.21 -16.85
N LYS A 155 3.02 -5.41 -16.53
CA LYS A 155 2.27 -6.67 -16.55
C LYS A 155 2.25 -7.24 -15.13
N GLU A 156 1.05 -7.52 -14.63
CA GLU A 156 0.91 -8.19 -13.33
C GLU A 156 1.66 -9.53 -13.34
N LYS A 157 2.49 -9.77 -12.32
CA LYS A 157 3.15 -11.05 -12.16
C LYS A 157 2.13 -12.11 -11.77
N GLY A 158 1.98 -13.15 -12.59
CA GLY A 158 1.18 -14.34 -12.24
C GLY A 158 -0.32 -14.25 -12.54
N ARG A 159 -0.75 -13.41 -13.49
CA ARG A 159 -2.06 -13.47 -14.14
C ARG A 159 -1.93 -13.57 -15.65
#